data_AF-A0ABD1E439-F1
#
_entry.id   AF-A0ABD1E439-F1
#
_cell.length_a   1.000
_cell.length_b   1.000
_cell.length_c   1.000
_cell.angle_alpha   90.00
_cell.angle_beta   90.00
_cell.angle_gamma   90.00
#
_symmetry.space_group_name_H-M   'P 1'
#
loop_
_entity.id
_entity.type
_entity.pdbx_description
1 polymer ?
#
loop_
_entity_poly.entity_id
_entity_poly.type
_entity_poly.pdbx_seq_one_letter_code
_entity_poly.pdbx_strand_id
1 'polypeptide(L)'
;MTKEEFTKMKQELEAEYLATFKKTVAMHEVFLTRLASHLVFREDPHLHVFLEYDQDLCARPKGKLQQLGGLVKSIGSTTDQYYLNATVRDVNDFFEQQMNSLTEYNVQLKDATARADKMTEKHKEVADSYIKISSGLLQLANSDNGHLDKFFARVSDFFERSRKVESRVASDQDLKLADTLRYYMRDSQAAKSLLVRRLKCLASYENANRALEKARHKNKEIHAVSNISIHVIFVQQRLFIIIFSKYIFRHRHLKFKRYL
;
A
#
# COMPACT_ATOMS: atom_id res chain seq x y z
N MET A 1 33.51 21.56 0.47
CA MET A 1 32.09 21.88 0.27
C MET A 1 31.91 23.38 0.49
N THR A 2 31.54 24.11 -0.54
CA THR A 2 31.34 25.56 -0.47
C THR A 2 30.02 25.88 0.23
N LYS A 3 29.87 27.14 0.69
CA LYS A 3 28.62 27.60 1.31
C LYS A 3 27.43 27.50 0.35
N GLU A 4 27.68 27.66 -0.96
CA GLU A 4 26.68 27.50 -2.02
C GLU A 4 26.29 26.04 -2.22
N GLU A 5 27.25 25.11 -2.24
CA GLU A 5 26.98 23.67 -2.32
C GLU A 5 26.16 23.18 -1.12
N PHE A 6 26.48 23.65 0.10
CA PHE A 6 25.71 23.29 1.30
C PHE A 6 24.28 23.83 1.26
N THR A 7 24.09 25.07 0.80
CA THR A 7 22.77 25.69 0.67
C THR A 7 21.92 24.94 -0.36
N LYS A 8 22.52 24.56 -1.49
CA LYS A 8 21.86 23.77 -2.54
C LYS A 8 21.44 22.39 -2.05
N MET A 9 22.34 21.68 -1.36
CA MET A 9 22.04 20.36 -0.79
C MET A 9 20.91 20.43 0.25
N LYS A 10 20.89 21.47 1.09
CA LYS A 10 19.79 21.69 2.04
C LYS A 10 18.44 21.89 1.33
N GLN A 11 18.41 22.71 0.28
CA GLN A 11 17.20 22.95 -0.52
C GLN A 11 16.69 21.69 -1.21
N GLU A 12 17.60 20.86 -1.75
CA GLU A 12 17.24 19.58 -2.37
C GLU A 12 16.59 18.62 -1.34
N LEU A 13 17.17 18.54 -0.13
CA LEU A 13 16.62 17.72 0.96
C LEU A 13 15.25 18.20 1.43
N GLU A 14 15.07 19.52 1.57
CA GLU A 14 13.78 20.13 1.94
C GLU A 14 12.71 19.88 0.86
N ALA A 15 13.09 19.93 -0.42
CA ALA A 15 12.20 19.61 -1.53
C ALA A 15 11.77 18.14 -1.55
N GLU A 16 12.71 17.21 -1.30
CA GLU A 16 12.43 15.78 -1.21
C GLU A 16 11.53 15.45 -0.01
N TYR A 17 11.79 16.08 1.14
CA TYR A 17 10.93 15.97 2.32
C TYR A 17 9.51 16.46 2.01
N LEU A 18 9.38 17.64 1.40
CA LEU A 18 8.08 18.21 1.06
C LEU A 18 7.31 17.34 0.05
N ALA A 19 8.00 16.74 -0.91
CA ALA A 19 7.39 15.78 -1.84
C ALA A 19 6.86 14.54 -1.11
N THR A 20 7.66 13.95 -0.22
CA THR A 20 7.27 12.80 0.61
C THR A 20 6.10 13.12 1.54
N PHE A 21 6.11 14.30 2.15
CA PHE A 21 5.02 14.79 2.98
C PHE A 21 3.73 14.92 2.17
N LYS A 22 3.76 15.61 1.03
CA LYS A 22 2.58 15.78 0.15
C LYS A 22 2.01 14.45 -0.33
N LYS A 23 2.88 13.51 -0.72
CA LYS A 23 2.50 12.14 -1.07
C LYS A 23 1.79 11.43 0.07
N THR A 24 2.31 11.59 1.29
CA THR A 24 1.71 11.00 2.50
C THR A 24 0.36 11.63 2.80
N VAL A 25 0.23 12.95 2.74
CA VAL A 25 -1.03 13.68 2.93
C VAL A 25 -2.08 13.22 1.91
N ALA A 26 -1.74 13.18 0.62
CA ALA A 26 -2.66 12.73 -0.42
C ALA A 26 -3.13 11.28 -0.20
N MET A 27 -2.24 10.39 0.26
CA MET A 27 -2.59 9.02 0.59
C MET A 27 -3.60 8.94 1.75
N HIS A 28 -3.37 9.72 2.82
CA HIS A 28 -4.29 9.78 3.96
C HIS A 28 -5.62 10.43 3.59
N GLU A 29 -5.60 11.50 2.80
CA GLU A 29 -6.81 12.17 2.30
C GLU A 29 -7.69 11.20 1.52
N VAL A 30 -7.12 10.44 0.58
CA VAL A 30 -7.87 9.43 -0.18
C VAL A 30 -8.42 8.34 0.74
N PHE A 31 -7.63 7.90 1.72
CA PHE A 31 -8.07 6.90 2.69
C PHE A 31 -9.25 7.39 3.55
N LEU A 32 -9.12 8.57 4.16
CA LEU A 32 -10.16 9.16 5.01
C LEU A 32 -11.42 9.50 4.20
N THR A 33 -11.27 10.02 2.98
CA THR A 33 -12.39 10.26 2.07
C THR A 33 -13.16 8.97 1.77
N ARG A 34 -12.44 7.86 1.51
CA ARG A 34 -13.08 6.55 1.29
C ARG A 34 -13.83 6.11 2.53
N LEU A 35 -13.21 6.22 3.70
CA LEU A 35 -13.80 5.82 4.98
C LEU A 35 -15.07 6.62 5.29
N ALA A 36 -15.01 7.95 5.16
CA ALA A 36 -16.14 8.86 5.36
C ALA A 36 -17.25 8.71 4.30
N SER A 37 -16.93 8.22 3.09
CA SER A 37 -17.92 7.93 2.05
C SER A 37 -18.62 6.58 2.21
N HIS A 38 -18.11 5.71 3.08
CA HIS A 38 -18.61 4.35 3.25
C HIS A 38 -19.80 4.32 4.21
N LEU A 39 -20.92 3.74 3.76
CA LEU A 39 -22.21 3.75 4.48
C LEU A 39 -22.16 3.24 5.92
N VAL A 40 -21.21 2.36 6.25
CA VAL A 40 -21.04 1.85 7.63
C VAL A 40 -19.97 2.59 8.41
N PHE A 41 -18.87 2.97 7.75
CA PHE A 41 -17.74 3.55 8.48
C PHE A 41 -17.97 5.02 8.76
N ARG A 42 -18.75 5.71 7.92
CA ARG A 42 -19.17 7.08 8.16
C ARG A 42 -19.87 7.24 9.51
N GLU A 43 -20.65 6.25 9.93
CA GLU A 43 -21.42 6.28 11.18
C GLU A 43 -20.62 5.70 12.37
N ASP A 44 -19.33 5.40 12.20
CA ASP A 44 -18.51 4.82 13.27
C ASP A 44 -18.14 5.90 14.31
N PRO A 45 -18.49 5.72 15.59
CA PRO A 45 -18.21 6.73 16.62
C PRO A 45 -16.72 7.02 16.81
N HIS A 46 -15.84 6.04 16.62
CA HIS A 46 -14.40 6.26 16.73
C HIS A 46 -13.87 7.08 15.55
N LEU A 47 -14.45 6.90 14.36
CA LEU A 47 -14.09 7.73 13.21
C LEU A 47 -14.50 9.19 13.43
N HIS A 48 -15.70 9.43 13.97
CA HIS A 48 -16.14 10.78 14.35
C HIS A 48 -15.18 11.42 15.35
N VAL A 49 -14.88 10.73 16.45
CA VAL A 49 -13.91 11.22 17.44
C VAL A 49 -12.53 11.45 16.80
N PHE A 50 -12.04 10.54 15.98
CA PHE A 50 -10.75 10.70 15.32
C PHE A 50 -10.68 11.94 14.40
N LEU A 51 -11.79 12.31 13.75
CA LEU A 51 -11.85 13.45 12.83
C LEU A 51 -12.20 14.78 13.51
N GLU A 52 -12.99 14.75 14.58
CA GLU A 52 -13.56 15.94 15.22
C GLU A 52 -12.84 16.33 16.52
N TYR A 53 -12.05 15.43 17.11
CA TYR A 53 -11.32 15.71 18.35
C TYR A 53 -10.16 16.68 18.08
N ASP A 54 -10.21 17.83 18.74
CA ASP A 54 -9.32 18.98 18.57
C ASP A 54 -8.20 19.05 19.62
N GLN A 55 -8.26 18.20 20.65
CA GLN A 55 -7.26 18.12 21.72
C GLN A 55 -6.17 17.08 21.41
N ASP A 56 -5.02 17.21 22.05
CA ASP A 56 -3.95 16.22 21.93
C ASP A 56 -4.37 14.88 22.54
N LEU A 57 -4.48 13.86 21.69
CA LEU A 57 -4.60 12.48 22.15
C LEU A 57 -3.29 12.10 22.87
N CYS A 58 -3.34 12.02 24.20
CA CYS A 58 -2.29 11.38 25.00
C CYS A 58 -2.22 9.89 24.65
N ALA A 59 -1.57 9.55 23.55
CA ALA A 59 -1.34 8.17 23.13
C ALA A 59 -0.52 7.49 24.22
N ARG A 60 -1.13 6.55 24.94
CA ARG A 60 -0.44 5.73 25.94
C ARG A 60 0.85 5.19 25.33
N PRO A 61 2.04 5.50 25.88
CA PRO A 61 3.29 4.96 25.37
C PRO A 61 3.22 3.43 25.37
N LYS A 62 3.31 2.81 24.19
CA LYS A 62 3.42 1.36 24.09
C LYS A 62 4.80 0.96 24.62
N GLY A 63 4.85 0.14 25.67
CA GLY A 63 6.12 -0.31 26.26
C GLY A 63 6.98 -1.12 25.27
N LYS A 64 8.30 -1.04 25.41
CA LYS A 64 9.31 -1.68 24.53
C LYS A 64 9.04 -3.19 24.25
N LEU A 65 8.48 -3.91 25.22
CA LEU A 65 8.09 -5.32 25.11
C LEU A 65 6.95 -5.57 24.09
N GLN A 66 6.04 -4.61 23.92
CA GLN A 66 4.91 -4.75 23.02
C GLN A 66 5.29 -4.45 21.55
N GLN A 67 6.37 -3.68 21.35
CA GLN A 67 6.97 -3.42 20.03
C GLN A 67 7.71 -4.66 19.50
N LEU A 68 8.42 -5.40 20.36
CA LEU A 68 9.04 -6.69 20.01
C LEU A 68 8.02 -7.81 19.76
N GLY A 69 6.90 -7.82 20.50
CA GLY A 69 5.81 -8.79 20.28
C GLY A 69 5.11 -8.65 18.91
N GLY A 70 5.25 -7.52 18.23
CA GLY A 70 4.73 -7.30 16.88
C GLY A 70 5.48 -8.10 15.80
N LEU A 71 6.79 -8.31 15.97
CA LEU A 71 7.62 -9.05 15.03
C LEU A 71 7.39 -10.57 15.11
N VAL A 72 7.16 -11.09 16.31
CA VAL A 72 6.89 -12.54 16.53
C VAL A 72 5.51 -12.95 16.00
N LYS A 73 4.51 -12.04 16.05
CA LYS A 73 3.17 -12.28 15.47
C LYS A 73 3.17 -12.34 13.94
N SER A 74 4.12 -11.67 13.29
CA SER A 74 4.25 -11.65 11.83
C SER A 74 4.66 -13.02 11.26
N ILE A 75 5.57 -13.73 11.94
CA ILE A 75 6.11 -15.02 11.47
C ILE A 75 5.11 -16.18 11.68
N GLY A 76 4.41 -16.22 12.81
CA GLY A 76 3.38 -17.25 13.06
C GLY A 76 2.13 -17.11 12.19
N SER A 77 1.86 -15.90 11.67
CA SER A 77 0.64 -15.63 10.90
C SER A 77 0.59 -16.36 9.55
N THR A 78 1.72 -16.64 8.92
CA THR A 78 1.76 -17.28 7.59
C THR A 78 1.53 -18.79 7.71
N THR A 79 2.18 -19.46 8.66
CA THR A 79 1.99 -20.90 8.91
C THR A 79 0.57 -21.21 9.40
N ASP A 80 0.03 -20.39 10.31
CA ASP A 80 -1.37 -20.48 10.73
C ASP A 80 -2.34 -20.26 9.57
N GLN A 81 -2.02 -19.35 8.64
CA GLN A 81 -2.88 -19.06 7.50
C GLN A 81 -2.96 -20.24 6.53
N TYR A 82 -1.83 -20.88 6.21
CA TYR A 82 -1.83 -22.09 5.38
C TYR A 82 -2.51 -23.26 6.08
N TYR A 83 -2.27 -23.44 7.37
CA TYR A 83 -2.91 -24.50 8.16
C TYR A 83 -4.42 -24.29 8.25
N LEU A 84 -4.89 -23.07 8.55
CA LEU A 84 -6.31 -22.74 8.64
C LEU A 84 -7.02 -22.84 7.28
N ASN A 85 -6.39 -22.38 6.19
CA ASN A 85 -6.94 -22.57 4.85
C ASN A 85 -7.05 -24.07 4.48
N ALA A 86 -6.18 -24.93 5.00
CA ALA A 86 -6.18 -26.36 4.72
C ALA A 86 -7.14 -27.17 5.62
N THR A 87 -7.35 -26.75 6.87
CA THR A 87 -8.16 -27.50 7.86
C THR A 87 -9.55 -26.94 8.09
N VAL A 88 -9.78 -25.67 7.80
CA VAL A 88 -11.08 -25.00 7.95
C VAL A 88 -11.59 -24.66 6.56
N ARG A 89 -12.43 -25.53 5.99
CA ARG A 89 -13.17 -25.15 4.78
C ARG A 89 -14.19 -24.08 5.14
N ASP A 90 -14.19 -23.00 4.38
CA ASP A 90 -15.27 -22.03 4.47
C ASP A 90 -16.55 -22.72 4.01
N VAL A 91 -17.63 -22.62 4.77
CA VAL A 91 -18.93 -23.19 4.40
C VAL A 91 -19.52 -22.47 3.16
N ASN A 92 -18.93 -21.33 2.79
CA ASN A 92 -19.39 -20.48 1.70
C ASN A 92 -18.31 -20.35 0.61
N ASP A 93 -18.54 -21.01 -0.52
CA ASP A 93 -17.72 -21.01 -1.74
C ASP A 93 -17.30 -19.60 -2.19
N PHE A 94 -18.13 -18.58 -1.92
CA PHE A 94 -17.81 -17.19 -2.24
C PHE A 94 -16.51 -16.73 -1.59
N PHE A 95 -16.32 -16.97 -0.28
CA PHE A 95 -15.16 -16.44 0.45
C PHE A 95 -13.87 -17.16 0.11
N GLU A 96 -13.95 -18.45 -0.20
CA GLU A 96 -12.82 -19.22 -0.72
C GLU A 96 -12.40 -18.71 -2.10
N GLN A 97 -13.36 -18.50 -3.01
CA GLN A 97 -13.10 -17.90 -4.32
C GLN A 97 -12.52 -16.48 -4.20
N GLN A 98 -13.02 -15.65 -3.27
CA GLN A 98 -12.47 -14.32 -3.01
C GLN A 98 -11.03 -14.40 -2.46
N MET A 99 -10.73 -15.34 -1.56
CA MET A 99 -9.39 -15.54 -1.03
C MET A 99 -8.38 -15.93 -2.12
N ASN A 100 -8.77 -16.83 -3.01
CA ASN A 100 -7.94 -17.25 -4.14
C ASN A 100 -7.72 -16.08 -5.11
N SER A 101 -8.81 -15.42 -5.52
CA SER A 101 -8.76 -14.25 -6.42
C SER A 101 -7.88 -13.13 -5.87
N LEU A 102 -8.01 -12.78 -4.58
CA LEU A 102 -7.15 -11.78 -3.96
C LEU A 102 -5.70 -12.21 -3.84
N THR A 103 -5.45 -13.48 -3.59
CA THR A 103 -4.08 -14.00 -3.48
C THR A 103 -3.37 -13.89 -4.82
N GLU A 104 -4.02 -14.32 -5.91
CA GLU A 104 -3.51 -14.17 -7.27
C GLU A 104 -3.32 -12.69 -7.64
N TYR A 105 -4.32 -11.85 -7.37
CA TYR A 105 -4.25 -10.42 -7.66
C TYR A 105 -3.12 -9.72 -6.89
N ASN A 106 -2.92 -10.06 -5.61
CA ASN A 106 -1.83 -9.50 -4.81
C ASN A 106 -0.45 -9.90 -5.35
N VAL A 107 -0.29 -11.14 -5.84
CA VAL A 107 0.94 -11.60 -6.49
C VAL A 107 1.20 -10.81 -7.77
N GLN A 108 0.19 -10.65 -8.62
CA GLN A 108 0.31 -9.86 -9.84
C GLN A 108 0.69 -8.39 -9.56
N LEU A 109 0.13 -7.80 -8.50
CA LEU A 109 0.47 -6.46 -8.05
C LEU A 109 1.91 -6.36 -7.53
N LYS A 110 2.40 -7.35 -6.78
CA LYS A 110 3.80 -7.42 -6.33
C LYS A 110 4.75 -7.47 -7.53
N ASP A 111 4.48 -8.34 -8.48
CA ASP A 111 5.29 -8.48 -9.68
C ASP A 111 5.27 -7.22 -10.55
N ALA A 112 4.09 -6.62 -10.73
CA ALA A 112 3.94 -5.36 -11.46
C ALA A 112 4.68 -4.21 -10.77
N THR A 113 4.62 -4.12 -9.43
CA THR A 113 5.35 -3.12 -8.65
C THR A 113 6.86 -3.28 -8.86
N ALA A 114 7.38 -4.51 -8.73
CA ALA A 114 8.80 -4.79 -8.93
C ALA A 114 9.26 -4.47 -10.37
N ARG A 115 8.41 -4.71 -11.39
CA ARG A 115 8.71 -4.32 -12.77
C ARG A 115 8.72 -2.79 -12.95
N ALA A 116 7.77 -2.08 -12.34
CA ALA A 116 7.72 -0.62 -12.39
C ALA A 116 8.94 0.03 -11.70
N ASP A 117 9.40 -0.55 -10.60
CA ASP A 117 10.62 -0.12 -9.89
C ASP A 117 11.87 -0.30 -10.79
N LYS A 118 12.02 -1.48 -11.40
CA LYS A 118 13.11 -1.74 -12.36
C LYS A 118 13.06 -0.80 -13.57
N MET A 119 11.87 -0.50 -14.09
CA MET A 119 11.74 0.41 -15.21
C MET A 119 12.16 1.84 -14.83
N THR A 120 11.80 2.29 -13.63
CA THR A 120 12.25 3.57 -13.07
C THR A 120 13.78 3.62 -12.95
N GLU A 121 14.39 2.55 -12.46
CA GLU A 121 15.85 2.41 -12.40
C GLU A 121 16.49 2.49 -13.80
N LYS A 122 15.92 1.81 -14.80
CA LYS A 122 16.41 1.89 -16.18
C LYS A 122 16.32 3.28 -16.80
N HIS A 123 15.25 4.03 -16.56
CA HIS A 123 15.20 5.43 -17.00
C HIS A 123 16.31 6.28 -16.36
N LYS A 124 16.64 6.05 -15.08
CA LYS A 124 17.76 6.74 -14.41
C LYS A 124 19.11 6.37 -15.04
N GLU A 125 19.35 5.08 -15.30
CA GLU A 125 20.57 4.61 -15.99
C GLU A 125 20.73 5.22 -17.40
N VAL A 126 19.63 5.38 -18.15
CA VAL A 126 19.63 6.02 -19.47
C VAL A 126 19.96 7.51 -19.34
N ALA A 127 19.35 8.21 -18.37
CA ALA A 127 19.67 9.61 -18.09
C ALA A 127 21.16 9.80 -17.71
N ASP A 128 21.72 8.88 -16.92
CA ASP A 128 23.15 8.86 -16.56
C ASP A 128 24.05 8.60 -17.78
N SER A 129 23.58 7.82 -18.74
CA SER A 129 24.31 7.61 -20.00
C SER A 129 24.30 8.88 -20.85
N TYR A 130 23.17 9.58 -20.92
CA TYR A 130 23.05 10.85 -21.63
C TYR A 130 23.96 11.95 -21.07
N ILE A 131 24.10 12.09 -19.74
CA ILE A 131 25.03 13.09 -19.18
C ILE A 131 26.49 12.76 -19.50
N LYS A 132 26.86 11.47 -19.50
CA LYS A 132 28.22 11.04 -19.83
C LYS A 132 28.56 11.33 -21.29
N ILE A 133 27.64 11.02 -22.21
CA ILE A 133 27.79 11.33 -23.63
C ILE A 133 27.86 12.84 -23.85
N SER A 134 26.93 13.60 -23.26
CA SER A 134 26.91 15.06 -23.38
C SER A 134 28.22 15.70 -22.89
N SER A 135 28.71 15.28 -21.72
CA SER A 135 29.95 15.80 -21.14
C SER A 135 31.16 15.47 -22.00
N GLY A 136 31.24 14.24 -22.52
CA GLY A 136 32.33 13.83 -23.42
C GLY A 136 32.34 14.63 -24.73
N LEU A 137 31.17 14.84 -25.33
CA LEU A 137 31.03 15.67 -26.53
C LEU A 137 31.42 17.13 -26.28
N LEU A 138 31.08 17.67 -25.11
CA LEU A 138 31.45 19.03 -24.75
C LEU A 138 32.97 19.17 -24.54
N GLN A 139 33.61 18.18 -23.93
CA GLN A 139 35.07 18.14 -23.79
C GLN A 139 35.76 18.09 -25.15
N LEU A 140 35.27 17.29 -26.09
CA LEU A 140 35.78 17.26 -27.47
C LEU A 140 35.60 18.61 -28.17
N ALA A 141 34.42 19.23 -28.04
CA ALA A 141 34.15 20.55 -28.59
C ALA A 141 35.13 21.64 -28.08
N ASN A 142 35.54 21.54 -26.81
CA ASN A 142 36.47 22.49 -26.20
C ASN A 142 37.94 22.19 -26.51
N SER A 143 38.26 20.95 -26.86
CA SER A 143 39.63 20.52 -27.16
C SER A 143 39.99 20.69 -28.63
N ASP A 144 38.99 20.66 -29.52
CA ASP A 144 39.15 20.80 -30.96
C ASP A 144 38.84 22.24 -31.42
N ASN A 145 39.81 22.91 -32.03
CA ASN A 145 39.63 24.24 -32.65
C ASN A 145 39.20 24.13 -34.13
N GLY A 146 38.83 22.92 -34.59
CA GLY A 146 38.36 22.66 -35.95
C GLY A 146 36.90 23.05 -36.18
N HIS A 147 36.43 22.89 -37.42
CA HIS A 147 35.07 23.25 -37.85
C HIS A 147 33.93 22.42 -37.21
N LEU A 148 34.27 21.40 -36.41
CA LEU A 148 33.30 20.49 -35.77
C LEU A 148 32.95 20.89 -34.33
N ASP A 149 33.65 21.87 -33.74
CA ASP A 149 33.43 22.39 -32.39
C ASP A 149 31.94 22.71 -32.11
N LYS A 150 31.32 23.50 -32.99
CA LYS A 150 29.92 23.92 -32.92
C LYS A 150 28.97 22.75 -33.13
N PHE A 151 29.36 21.77 -33.94
CA PHE A 151 28.57 20.57 -34.13
C PHE A 151 28.55 19.71 -32.86
N PHE A 152 29.72 19.43 -32.27
CA PHE A 152 29.82 18.67 -31.02
C PHE A 152 29.12 19.37 -29.86
N ALA A 153 29.24 20.71 -29.73
CA ALA A 153 28.50 21.48 -28.74
C ALA A 153 26.98 21.35 -28.92
N ARG A 154 26.48 21.41 -30.17
CA ARG A 154 25.05 21.24 -30.46
C ARG A 154 24.55 19.82 -30.14
N VAL A 155 25.33 18.78 -30.42
CA VAL A 155 24.97 17.39 -30.09
C VAL A 155 25.03 17.17 -28.57
N SER A 156 26.00 17.79 -27.89
CA SER A 156 26.08 17.78 -26.42
C SER A 156 24.83 18.38 -25.78
N ASP A 157 24.37 19.54 -26.27
CA ASP A 157 23.12 20.18 -25.83
C ASP A 157 21.89 19.30 -26.07
N PHE A 158 21.85 18.56 -27.18
CA PHE A 158 20.78 17.61 -27.46
C PHE A 158 20.72 16.52 -26.39
N PHE A 159 21.85 15.92 -26.02
CA PHE A 159 21.89 14.88 -24.97
C PHE A 159 21.54 15.43 -23.58
N GLU A 160 21.90 16.67 -23.25
CA GLU A 160 21.44 17.32 -22.01
C GLU A 160 19.92 17.53 -21.98
N ARG A 161 19.31 17.91 -23.11
CA ARG A 161 17.85 18.00 -23.21
C ARG A 161 17.20 16.62 -23.10
N SER A 162 17.74 15.61 -23.78
CA SER A 162 17.25 14.23 -23.70
C SER A 162 17.35 13.66 -22.28
N ARG A 163 18.43 13.96 -21.55
CA ARG A 163 18.56 13.64 -20.13
C ARG A 163 17.42 14.21 -19.29
N LYS A 164 17.11 15.50 -19.46
CA LYS A 164 16.03 16.14 -18.69
C LYS A 164 14.67 15.49 -18.96
N VAL A 165 14.40 15.11 -20.21
CA VAL A 165 13.19 14.36 -20.58
C VAL A 165 13.18 13.00 -19.90
N GLU A 166 14.28 12.25 -19.98
CA GLU A 166 14.37 10.91 -19.40
C GLU A 166 14.24 10.92 -17.87
N SER A 167 14.89 11.88 -17.19
CA SER A 167 14.74 12.07 -15.74
C SER A 167 13.30 12.40 -15.34
N ARG A 168 12.58 13.16 -16.18
CA ARG A 168 11.15 13.44 -15.98
C ARG A 168 10.32 12.17 -16.15
N VAL A 169 10.59 11.37 -17.18
CA VAL A 169 9.91 10.08 -17.40
C VAL A 169 10.11 9.17 -16.18
N ALA A 170 11.32 9.05 -15.66
CA ALA A 170 11.60 8.28 -14.44
C ALA A 170 10.75 8.76 -13.24
N SER A 171 10.67 10.08 -13.06
CA SER A 171 9.92 10.69 -11.96
C SER A 171 8.41 10.50 -12.09
N ASP A 172 7.85 10.72 -13.30
CA ASP A 172 6.44 10.49 -13.60
C ASP A 172 6.07 9.01 -13.43
N GLN A 173 6.97 8.11 -13.82
CA GLN A 173 6.79 6.66 -13.71
C GLN A 173 6.74 6.19 -12.25
N ASP A 174 7.66 6.65 -11.40
CA ASP A 174 7.65 6.30 -9.97
C ASP A 174 6.40 6.86 -9.27
N LEU A 175 6.10 8.14 -9.52
CA LEU A 175 5.01 8.83 -8.84
C LEU A 175 3.61 8.35 -9.29
N LYS A 176 3.43 8.09 -10.59
CA LYS A 176 2.09 7.77 -11.14
C LYS A 176 1.83 6.27 -11.21
N LEU A 177 2.81 5.47 -11.62
CA LEU A 177 2.62 4.04 -11.80
C LEU A 177 3.06 3.26 -10.55
N ALA A 178 4.32 3.40 -10.12
CA ALA A 178 4.86 2.58 -9.04
C ALA A 178 4.10 2.83 -7.72
N ASP A 179 3.83 4.09 -7.37
CA ASP A 179 3.04 4.42 -6.18
C ASP A 179 1.61 3.91 -6.22
N THR A 180 0.97 3.95 -7.39
CA THR A 180 -0.38 3.40 -7.56
C THR A 180 -0.36 1.88 -7.36
N LEU A 181 0.63 1.19 -7.89
CA LEU A 181 0.79 -0.26 -7.70
C LEU A 181 1.06 -0.59 -6.22
N ARG A 182 1.95 0.15 -5.54
CA ARG A 182 2.24 0.00 -4.11
C ARG A 182 0.99 0.27 -3.25
N TYR A 183 0.13 1.20 -3.66
CA TYR A 183 -1.14 1.46 -3.00
C TYR A 183 -2.05 0.23 -3.06
N TYR A 184 -2.34 -0.28 -4.25
CA TYR A 184 -3.22 -1.45 -4.42
C TYR A 184 -2.60 -2.73 -3.87
N MET A 185 -1.27 -2.88 -3.91
CA MET A 185 -0.57 -4.00 -3.29
C MET A 185 -0.81 -4.03 -1.77
N ARG A 186 -0.75 -2.88 -1.10
CA ARG A 186 -1.06 -2.77 0.34
C ARG A 186 -2.54 -2.99 0.63
N ASP A 187 -3.42 -2.43 -0.19
CA ASP A 187 -4.87 -2.57 -0.05
C ASP A 187 -5.33 -4.04 -0.21
N SER A 188 -4.85 -4.72 -1.25
CA SER A 188 -5.12 -6.15 -1.48
C SER A 188 -4.53 -7.04 -0.37
N GLN A 189 -3.36 -6.69 0.17
CA GLN A 189 -2.80 -7.39 1.32
C GLN A 189 -3.66 -7.23 2.57
N ALA A 190 -4.18 -6.02 2.83
CA ALA A 190 -5.09 -5.76 3.94
C ALA A 190 -6.41 -6.55 3.80
N ALA A 191 -6.97 -6.58 2.59
CA ALA A 191 -8.17 -7.36 2.28
C ALA A 191 -7.95 -8.87 2.47
N LYS A 192 -6.79 -9.39 2.06
CA LYS A 192 -6.38 -10.77 2.34
C LYS A 192 -6.29 -11.05 3.84
N SER A 193 -5.62 -10.19 4.60
CA SER A 193 -5.53 -10.32 6.06
C SER A 193 -6.91 -10.29 6.74
N LEU A 194 -7.85 -9.51 6.21
CA LEU A 194 -9.23 -9.47 6.70
C LEU A 194 -9.95 -10.82 6.48
N LEU A 195 -9.83 -11.44 5.30
CA LEU A 195 -10.38 -12.78 5.04
C LEU A 195 -9.81 -13.84 5.98
N VAL A 196 -8.50 -13.79 6.27
CA VAL A 196 -7.87 -14.71 7.22
C VAL A 196 -8.44 -14.52 8.62
N ARG A 197 -8.63 -13.27 9.05
CA ARG A 197 -9.24 -12.97 10.36
C ARG A 197 -10.67 -13.49 10.43
N ARG A 198 -11.45 -13.34 9.35
CA ARG A 198 -12.80 -13.92 9.24
C ARG A 198 -12.76 -15.44 9.38
N LEU A 199 -11.84 -16.13 8.70
CA LEU A 199 -11.69 -17.59 8.79
C LEU A 199 -11.33 -18.04 10.21
N LYS A 200 -10.44 -17.31 10.91
CA LYS A 200 -10.13 -17.54 12.33
C LYS A 200 -11.37 -17.42 13.21
N CYS A 201 -12.18 -16.38 13.02
CA CYS A 201 -13.43 -16.20 13.76
C CYS A 201 -14.43 -17.34 13.49
N LEU A 202 -14.53 -17.82 12.24
CA LEU A 202 -15.37 -18.96 11.89
C LEU A 202 -14.92 -20.23 12.63
N ALA A 203 -13.62 -20.53 12.61
CA ALA A 203 -13.07 -21.68 13.31
C ALA A 203 -13.32 -21.63 14.83
N SER A 204 -13.13 -20.46 15.45
CA SER A 204 -13.45 -20.25 16.87
C SER A 204 -14.95 -20.43 17.15
N TYR A 205 -15.81 -19.94 16.27
CA TYR A 205 -17.25 -20.12 16.37
C TYR A 205 -17.66 -21.59 16.32
N GLU A 206 -17.17 -22.35 15.34
CA GLU A 206 -17.48 -23.77 15.24
C GLU A 206 -17.00 -24.57 16.45
N ASN A 207 -15.81 -24.24 16.97
CA ASN A 207 -15.30 -24.85 18.19
C ASN A 207 -16.19 -24.53 19.40
N ALA A 208 -16.63 -23.28 19.55
CA ALA A 208 -17.55 -22.89 20.61
C ALA A 208 -18.90 -23.60 20.47
N ASN A 209 -19.42 -23.74 19.24
CA ASN A 209 -20.68 -24.43 18.99
C ASN A 209 -20.56 -25.94 19.27
N ARG A 210 -19.46 -26.59 18.87
CA ARG A 210 -19.17 -27.99 19.24
C ARG A 210 -19.06 -28.17 20.76
N ALA A 211 -18.47 -27.22 21.47
CA ALA A 211 -18.39 -27.25 22.93
C ALA A 211 -19.76 -27.05 23.59
N LEU A 212 -20.58 -26.14 23.05
CA LEU A 212 -21.96 -25.92 23.47
C LEU A 212 -22.79 -27.20 23.30
N GLU A 213 -22.73 -27.85 22.14
CA GLU A 213 -23.42 -29.12 21.91
C GLU A 213 -22.98 -30.18 22.92
N LYS A 214 -21.68 -30.34 23.19
CA LYS A 214 -21.19 -31.27 24.23
C LYS A 214 -21.71 -30.92 25.63
N ALA A 215 -21.89 -29.65 25.95
CA ALA A 215 -22.45 -29.22 27.24
C ALA A 215 -23.97 -29.49 27.33
N ARG A 216 -24.71 -29.30 26.22
CA ARG A 216 -26.13 -29.67 26.09
C ARG A 216 -26.34 -31.16 26.36
N HIS A 217 -25.52 -32.02 25.75
CA HIS A 217 -25.56 -33.46 25.96
C HIS A 217 -25.21 -33.88 27.40
N LYS A 218 -24.58 -32.99 28.19
CA LYS A 218 -24.22 -33.21 29.60
C LYS A 218 -25.18 -32.52 30.60
N ASN A 219 -26.32 -32.00 30.13
CA ASN A 219 -27.37 -31.35 30.95
C ASN A 219 -26.85 -30.25 31.91
N LYS A 220 -25.84 -29.47 31.50
CA LYS A 220 -25.38 -28.28 32.26
C LYS A 220 -25.96 -27.01 31.66
N GLU A 221 -26.47 -26.11 32.51
CA GLU A 221 -27.24 -24.91 32.15
C GLU A 221 -26.62 -24.06 31.02
N ILE A 222 -27.48 -23.72 30.05
CA ILE A 222 -27.15 -23.18 28.72
C ILE A 222 -27.63 -21.72 28.65
N HIS A 223 -27.07 -20.80 29.45
CA HIS A 223 -27.48 -19.39 29.37
C HIS A 223 -26.34 -18.38 29.13
N ALA A 224 -25.07 -18.78 29.23
CA ALA A 224 -23.94 -17.86 29.08
C ALA A 224 -23.34 -17.77 27.65
N VAL A 225 -23.54 -18.78 26.79
CA VAL A 225 -22.77 -18.94 25.54
C VAL A 225 -23.47 -18.34 24.29
N SER A 226 -24.79 -18.15 24.36
CA SER A 226 -25.60 -17.72 23.21
C SER A 226 -25.50 -16.23 22.88
N ASN A 227 -25.42 -15.35 23.89
CA ASN A 227 -25.50 -13.89 23.67
C ASN A 227 -24.20 -13.26 23.16
N ILE A 228 -23.03 -13.78 23.53
CA ILE A 228 -21.72 -13.22 23.11
C ILE A 228 -21.40 -13.61 21.66
N SER A 229 -21.83 -14.79 21.22
CA SER A 229 -21.46 -15.37 19.93
C SER A 229 -22.16 -14.70 18.74
N ILE A 230 -23.43 -14.31 18.90
CA ILE A 230 -24.24 -13.78 17.78
C ILE A 230 -23.91 -12.31 17.48
N HIS A 231 -23.64 -11.49 18.51
CA HIS A 231 -23.43 -10.05 18.36
C HIS A 231 -22.08 -9.70 17.70
N VAL A 232 -21.02 -10.49 17.95
CA VAL A 232 -19.71 -10.31 17.31
C VAL A 232 -19.75 -10.68 15.82
N ILE A 233 -20.60 -11.64 15.44
CA ILE A 233 -20.70 -12.16 14.07
C ILE A 233 -21.50 -11.24 13.16
N PHE A 234 -22.64 -10.70 13.62
CA PHE A 234 -23.46 -9.80 12.80
C PHE A 234 -22.74 -8.50 12.45
N VAL A 235 -21.96 -7.97 13.39
CA VAL A 235 -21.16 -6.75 13.18
C VAL A 235 -19.99 -7.03 12.22
N GLN A 236 -19.29 -8.17 12.36
CA GLN A 236 -18.16 -8.53 11.49
C GLN A 236 -18.60 -8.94 10.07
N GLN A 237 -19.69 -9.69 9.90
CA GLN A 237 -20.19 -10.11 8.57
C GLN A 237 -20.81 -8.95 7.77
N ARG A 238 -21.55 -8.04 8.42
CA ARG A 238 -22.07 -6.83 7.73
C ARG A 238 -20.94 -5.90 7.28
N LEU A 239 -19.90 -5.73 8.08
CA LEU A 239 -18.71 -4.95 7.69
C LEU A 239 -18.04 -5.57 6.44
N PHE A 240 -18.05 -6.89 6.34
CA PHE A 240 -17.35 -7.64 5.28
C PHE A 240 -18.04 -7.56 3.91
N ILE A 241 -19.36 -7.74 3.86
CA ILE A 241 -20.13 -7.71 2.59
C ILE A 241 -20.09 -6.31 1.95
N ILE A 242 -20.00 -5.25 2.77
CA ILE A 242 -20.06 -3.87 2.29
C ILE A 242 -18.69 -3.41 1.75
N ILE A 243 -17.58 -3.88 2.34
CA ILE A 243 -16.22 -3.64 1.81
C ILE A 243 -16.01 -4.40 0.49
N PHE A 244 -16.49 -5.63 0.36
CA PHE A 244 -16.19 -6.46 -0.83
C PHE A 244 -17.12 -6.19 -2.02
N SER A 245 -18.43 -6.05 -1.80
CA SER A 245 -19.41 -6.09 -2.90
C SER A 245 -19.50 -4.77 -3.70
N LYS A 246 -19.14 -3.63 -3.11
CA LYS A 246 -19.20 -2.31 -3.81
C LYS A 246 -17.84 -1.76 -4.25
N TYR A 247 -16.73 -2.15 -3.64
CA TYR A 247 -15.46 -1.40 -3.75
C TYR A 247 -14.49 -1.94 -4.80
N ILE A 248 -14.39 -3.27 -4.99
CA ILE A 248 -13.43 -3.84 -5.94
C ILE A 248 -13.95 -3.77 -7.39
N PHE A 249 -15.27 -3.82 -7.63
CA PHE A 249 -15.81 -3.84 -8.99
C PHE A 249 -16.10 -2.45 -9.59
N ARG A 250 -16.43 -1.44 -8.76
CA ARG A 250 -16.89 -0.12 -9.26
C ARG A 250 -15.78 0.87 -9.59
N HIS A 251 -14.52 0.57 -9.26
CA HIS A 251 -13.39 1.46 -9.53
C HIS A 251 -12.52 1.07 -10.74
N ARG A 252 -12.93 0.07 -11.54
CA ARG A 252 -12.28 -0.21 -12.84
C ARG A 252 -12.40 0.93 -13.87
N HIS A 253 -13.19 1.99 -13.62
CA HIS A 253 -13.48 2.99 -14.67
C HIS A 253 -13.34 4.47 -14.31
N LEU A 254 -13.00 4.87 -13.08
CA LEU A 254 -12.90 6.31 -12.74
C LEU A 254 -11.73 6.60 -11.81
N LYS A 255 -10.58 6.98 -12.39
CA LYS A 255 -9.74 8.14 -12.02
C LYS A 255 -8.40 8.06 -12.76
N PHE A 256 -8.43 8.12 -14.10
CA PHE A 256 -7.22 8.39 -14.91
C PHE A 256 -7.11 9.88 -15.31
N LYS A 257 -8.00 10.76 -14.78
CA LYS A 257 -8.19 12.14 -15.28
C LYS A 257 -7.85 13.26 -14.30
N ARG A 258 -7.13 13.01 -13.20
CA ARG A 258 -6.80 14.06 -12.21
C ARG A 258 -5.31 14.28 -11.91
N TYR A 259 -4.41 13.68 -12.70
CA TYR A 259 -2.95 13.93 -12.60
C TYR A 259 -2.29 14.04 -13.99
N LEU A 260 -2.97 14.73 -14.91
CA LEU A 260 -2.37 15.47 -16.02
C LEU A 260 -2.53 16.95 -15.69
#